data_AF-A0A415EJ20-F1
#
_entry.id   AF-A0A415EJ20-F1
#
_cell.length_a   1.000
_cell.length_b   1.000
_cell.length_c   1.000
_cell.angle_alpha   90.00
_cell.angle_beta   90.00
_cell.angle_gamma   90.00
#
_symmetry.space_group_name_H-M   'P 1'
#
loop_
_entity.id
_entity.type
_entity.pdbx_description
1 polymer ?
#
loop_
_entity_poly.entity_id
_entity_poly.type
_entity_poly.pdbx_seq_one_letter_code
_entity_poly.pdbx_strand_id
1 'polypeptide(L)'
;MKKIIYLEFLKLINNKKNQAMLVFAVLLIGVQLYSTNQLSNRFIDTTLPELEDRISMISSEQDNAKLEMEVTGIDEEDKKFLSEYIEKTDKILNIIHQQRTALEQSNMNQYWSLEKTILEFTDEMDDGYQHPDVDPMNVSSKPRIMKLQYIFDNQIEVDTDLDIPVKAWSSLGEITSSFLSSVIFILLLLVFFGDLTSGDYENKSRFLYSLTVKKKANILLSKFVVSLMGMFSIVIGLSLLNFIIQGLMNGFGSPLSPIVIGNDPNNISITPVSLFLLSYITYSLVVFAFISMLLIALGILIKEHYCNR
;
A
#
# COMPACT_ATOMS: atom_id res chain seq x y z
N MET A 1 36.24 -17.37 -6.08
CA MET A 1 34.94 -16.83 -5.62
C MET A 1 34.24 -16.03 -6.72
N LYS A 2 34.84 -14.96 -7.27
CA LYS A 2 34.26 -14.16 -8.39
C LYS A 2 33.75 -15.00 -9.57
N LYS A 3 34.57 -15.92 -10.10
CA LYS A 3 34.16 -16.82 -11.21
C LYS A 3 32.97 -17.72 -10.86
N ILE A 4 32.83 -18.14 -9.60
CA ILE A 4 31.75 -19.02 -9.15
C ILE A 4 30.45 -18.19 -9.06
N ILE A 5 30.51 -17.01 -8.45
CA ILE A 5 29.38 -16.07 -8.38
C ILE A 5 28.86 -15.74 -9.77
N TYR A 6 29.77 -15.43 -10.72
CA TYR A 6 29.41 -15.18 -12.11
C TYR A 6 28.67 -16.36 -12.75
N LEU A 7 29.16 -17.58 -12.56
CA LEU A 7 28.51 -18.79 -13.09
C LEU A 7 27.12 -19.00 -12.49
N GLU A 8 26.94 -18.82 -11.18
CA GLU A 8 25.63 -18.93 -10.52
C GLU A 8 24.65 -17.86 -11.02
N PHE A 9 25.11 -16.62 -11.22
CA PHE A 9 24.28 -15.57 -11.82
C PHE A 9 23.86 -15.91 -13.25
N LEU A 10 24.79 -16.45 -14.03
CA LEU A 10 24.52 -16.83 -15.42
C LEU A 10 23.53 -18.01 -15.49
N LYS A 11 23.59 -18.94 -14.54
CA LYS A 11 22.55 -19.97 -14.36
C LYS A 11 21.19 -19.36 -13.99
N LEU A 12 21.17 -18.39 -13.07
CA LEU A 12 19.93 -17.72 -12.65
C LEU A 12 19.22 -17.06 -13.84
N ILE A 13 19.96 -16.30 -14.65
CA ILE A 13 19.42 -15.50 -15.76
C ILE A 13 19.04 -16.38 -16.96
N ASN A 14 19.84 -17.40 -17.29
CA ASN A 14 19.60 -18.24 -18.47
C ASN A 14 18.63 -19.40 -18.23
N ASN A 15 18.14 -19.58 -17.00
CA ASN A 15 17.11 -20.58 -16.73
C ASN A 15 15.77 -20.12 -17.34
N LYS A 16 15.26 -20.88 -18.31
CA LYS A 16 14.00 -20.60 -19.01
C LYS A 16 12.81 -20.49 -18.06
N LYS A 17 12.78 -21.26 -16.97
CA LYS A 17 11.71 -21.16 -15.95
C LYS A 17 11.77 -19.83 -15.22
N ASN A 18 12.97 -19.37 -14.84
CA ASN A 18 13.16 -18.08 -14.18
C ASN A 18 12.79 -16.93 -15.11
N GLN A 19 13.13 -17.03 -16.40
CA GLN A 19 12.69 -16.06 -17.41
C GLN A 19 11.17 -16.01 -17.53
N ALA A 20 10.51 -17.17 -17.61
CA ALA A 20 9.04 -17.25 -17.64
C ALA A 20 8.40 -16.66 -16.38
N MET A 21 8.94 -16.96 -15.20
CA MET A 21 8.48 -16.39 -13.93
C MET A 21 8.71 -14.88 -13.84
N LEU A 22 9.79 -14.36 -14.45
CA LEU A 22 10.05 -12.92 -14.49
C LEU A 22 9.04 -12.22 -15.39
N VAL A 23 8.74 -12.81 -16.56
CA VAL A 23 7.64 -12.33 -17.41
C VAL A 23 6.31 -12.35 -16.65
N PHE A 24 6.03 -13.42 -15.91
CA PHE A 24 4.83 -13.51 -15.09
C PHE A 24 4.78 -12.44 -13.99
N ALA A 25 5.90 -12.18 -13.29
CA ALA A 25 5.98 -11.11 -12.30
C ALA A 25 5.76 -9.72 -12.91
N VAL A 26 6.31 -9.46 -14.10
CA VAL A 26 6.06 -8.21 -14.84
C VAL A 26 4.59 -8.09 -15.25
N LEU A 27 3.96 -9.18 -15.69
CA LEU A 27 2.52 -9.19 -15.99
C LEU A 27 1.68 -8.92 -14.75
N LEU A 28 2.02 -9.47 -13.59
CA LEU A 28 1.33 -9.18 -12.33
C LEU A 28 1.43 -7.70 -11.95
N ILE A 29 2.61 -7.08 -12.10
CA ILE A 29 2.74 -5.63 -11.93
C ILE A 29 1.89 -4.87 -12.94
N GLY A 30 1.84 -5.31 -14.20
CA GLY A 30 0.97 -4.71 -15.21
C GLY A 30 -0.51 -4.77 -14.84
N VAL A 31 -0.99 -5.91 -14.34
CA VAL A 31 -2.38 -6.09 -13.86
C VAL A 31 -2.65 -5.22 -12.65
N GLN A 32 -1.73 -5.18 -11.68
CA GLN A 32 -1.86 -4.33 -10.49
C GLN A 32 -1.92 -2.85 -10.88
N LEU A 33 -0.99 -2.37 -11.72
CA LEU A 33 -0.99 -1.00 -12.24
C LEU A 33 -2.29 -0.65 -12.94
N TYR A 34 -2.77 -1.53 -13.82
CA TYR A 34 -4.04 -1.34 -14.52
C TYR A 34 -5.22 -1.25 -13.52
N SER A 35 -5.27 -2.16 -12.55
CA SER A 35 -6.32 -2.18 -11.53
C SER A 35 -6.31 -0.90 -10.67
N THR A 36 -5.15 -0.50 -10.14
CA THR A 36 -5.00 0.69 -9.30
C THR A 36 -5.39 1.95 -10.07
N ASN A 37 -4.92 2.11 -11.30
CA ASN A 37 -5.31 3.24 -12.15
C ASN A 37 -6.81 3.26 -12.46
N GLN A 38 -7.39 2.10 -12.76
CA GLN A 38 -8.81 2.01 -13.08
C GLN A 38 -9.70 2.32 -11.87
N LEU A 39 -9.28 1.94 -10.67
CA LEU A 39 -9.99 2.27 -9.43
C LEU A 39 -9.86 3.77 -9.12
N SER A 40 -8.65 4.33 -9.16
CA SER A 40 -8.42 5.76 -8.91
C SER A 40 -9.16 6.65 -9.93
N ASN A 41 -9.21 6.26 -11.20
CA ASN A 41 -9.98 7.00 -12.21
C ASN A 41 -11.49 6.97 -11.98
N ARG A 42 -12.02 5.93 -11.32
CA ARG A 42 -13.44 5.83 -10.98
C ARG A 42 -13.81 6.65 -9.76
N PHE A 43 -12.84 7.13 -8.98
CA PHE A 43 -13.08 7.88 -7.76
C PHE A 43 -14.08 9.03 -7.96
N ILE A 44 -13.89 9.86 -8.99
CA ILE A 44 -14.81 10.97 -9.29
C ILE A 44 -16.22 10.46 -9.62
N ASP A 45 -16.31 9.46 -10.50
CA ASP A 45 -17.58 8.89 -10.95
C ASP A 45 -18.36 8.20 -9.82
N THR A 46 -17.66 7.66 -8.82
CA THR A 46 -18.28 7.01 -7.66
C THR A 46 -18.61 8.00 -6.55
N THR A 47 -17.72 8.94 -6.27
CA THR A 47 -17.87 9.89 -5.16
C THR A 47 -18.89 10.97 -5.47
N LEU A 48 -19.06 11.38 -6.72
CA LEU A 48 -20.03 12.43 -7.06
C LEU A 48 -21.49 12.03 -6.72
N PRO A 49 -21.99 10.83 -7.10
CA PRO A 49 -23.28 10.33 -6.63
C PRO A 49 -23.35 10.18 -5.11
N GLU A 50 -22.29 9.69 -4.45
CA GLU A 50 -22.25 9.53 -2.99
C GLU A 50 -22.42 10.87 -2.26
N LEU A 51 -21.83 11.95 -2.79
CA LEU A 51 -22.04 13.29 -2.24
C LEU A 51 -23.49 13.76 -2.43
N GLU A 52 -24.13 13.45 -3.55
CA GLU A 52 -25.53 13.79 -3.80
C GLU A 52 -26.47 13.05 -2.84
N ASP A 53 -26.22 11.76 -2.64
CA ASP A 53 -26.96 10.94 -1.67
C ASP A 53 -26.79 11.50 -0.25
N ARG A 54 -25.56 11.87 0.15
CA ARG A 54 -25.29 12.53 1.44
C ARG A 54 -26.02 13.87 1.57
N ILE A 55 -26.00 14.73 0.54
CA ILE A 55 -26.74 15.99 0.53
C ILE A 55 -28.23 15.73 0.75
N SER A 56 -28.81 14.78 0.01
CA SER A 56 -30.24 14.48 0.08
C SER A 56 -30.67 13.97 1.46
N MET A 57 -29.86 13.08 2.05
CA MET A 57 -30.10 12.51 3.38
C MET A 57 -30.04 13.58 4.45
N ILE A 58 -28.96 14.35 4.48
CA ILE A 58 -28.72 15.38 5.49
C ILE A 58 -29.76 16.51 5.36
N SER A 59 -30.13 16.90 4.14
CA SER A 59 -31.18 17.90 3.91
C SER A 59 -32.54 17.41 4.42
N SER A 60 -32.88 16.14 4.19
CA SER A 60 -34.12 15.55 4.71
C SER A 60 -34.14 15.50 6.25
N GLU A 61 -33.03 15.18 6.90
CA GLU A 61 -32.93 15.22 8.36
C GLU A 61 -33.08 16.65 8.90
N GLN A 62 -32.45 17.62 8.24
CA GLN A 62 -32.56 19.03 8.59
C GLN A 62 -34.00 19.54 8.47
N ASP A 63 -34.71 19.16 7.39
CA ASP A 63 -36.10 19.57 7.18
C ASP A 63 -37.05 18.92 8.20
N ASN A 64 -36.81 17.67 8.59
CA ASN A 64 -37.53 17.04 9.69
C ASN A 64 -37.29 17.78 11.02
N ALA A 65 -36.05 18.16 11.33
CA ALA A 65 -35.73 18.93 12.53
C ALA A 65 -36.39 20.32 12.54
N LYS A 66 -36.49 21.00 11.38
CA LYS A 66 -37.24 22.27 11.24
C LYS A 66 -38.73 22.07 11.49
N LEU A 67 -39.32 21.01 10.94
CA LEU A 67 -40.73 20.67 11.16
C LEU A 67 -41.02 20.35 12.63
N GLU A 68 -40.13 19.61 13.29
CA GLU A 68 -40.21 19.36 14.73
C GLU A 68 -40.20 20.69 15.50
N MET A 69 -39.28 21.61 15.18
CA MET A 69 -39.20 22.92 15.85
C MET A 69 -40.48 23.76 15.74
N GLU A 70 -41.31 23.55 14.71
CA GLU A 70 -42.60 24.22 14.52
C GLU A 70 -43.75 23.58 15.33
N VAL A 71 -43.55 22.40 15.93
CA VAL A 71 -44.58 21.71 16.73
C VAL A 71 -44.88 22.48 18.01
N THR A 72 -46.16 22.76 18.24
CA THR A 72 -46.64 23.42 19.46
C THR A 72 -46.44 22.52 20.69
N GLY A 73 -45.73 23.02 21.71
CA GLY A 73 -45.55 22.31 22.99
C GLY A 73 -44.17 21.67 23.20
N ILE A 74 -43.21 21.92 22.32
CA ILE A 74 -41.80 21.53 22.53
C ILE A 74 -41.18 22.33 23.66
N ASP A 75 -40.37 21.65 24.48
CA ASP A 75 -39.61 22.23 25.58
C ASP A 75 -38.48 23.16 25.09
N GLU A 76 -38.08 24.13 25.91
CA GLU A 76 -37.03 25.07 25.53
C GLU A 76 -35.66 24.40 25.37
N GLU A 77 -35.40 23.30 26.08
CA GLU A 77 -34.18 22.50 25.94
C GLU A 77 -34.15 21.78 24.57
N ASP A 78 -35.27 21.18 24.17
CA ASP A 78 -35.42 20.51 22.87
C ASP A 78 -35.32 21.51 21.71
N LYS A 79 -35.93 22.70 21.83
CA LYS A 79 -35.78 23.76 20.81
C LYS A 79 -34.33 24.20 20.66
N LYS A 80 -33.60 24.34 21.77
CA LYS A 80 -32.19 24.71 21.74
C LYS A 80 -31.37 23.62 21.06
N PHE A 81 -31.60 22.35 21.39
CA PHE A 81 -30.95 21.21 20.73
C PHE A 81 -31.23 21.19 19.23
N LEU A 82 -32.50 21.31 18.82
CA LEU A 82 -32.90 21.34 17.41
C LEU A 82 -32.28 22.52 16.66
N SER A 83 -32.22 23.70 17.27
CA SER A 83 -31.56 24.88 16.70
C SER A 83 -30.06 24.65 16.49
N GLU A 84 -29.37 24.10 17.49
CA GLU A 84 -27.95 23.77 17.39
C GLU A 84 -27.68 22.68 16.33
N TYR A 85 -28.57 21.68 16.24
CA TYR A 85 -28.50 20.64 15.22
C TYR A 85 -28.68 21.24 13.81
N ILE A 86 -29.72 22.06 13.59
CA ILE A 86 -29.98 22.71 12.29
C ILE A 86 -28.79 23.55 11.86
N GLU A 87 -28.18 24.33 12.76
CA GLU A 87 -27.00 25.16 12.48
C GLU A 87 -25.78 24.30 12.09
N LYS A 88 -25.52 23.23 12.83
CA LYS A 88 -24.43 22.29 12.52
C LYS A 88 -24.62 21.64 11.16
N THR A 89 -25.85 21.19 10.88
CA THR A 89 -26.20 20.52 9.64
C THR A 89 -26.13 21.47 8.45
N ASP A 90 -26.51 22.73 8.60
CA ASP A 90 -26.38 23.77 7.57
C ASP A 90 -24.90 24.01 7.19
N LYS A 91 -24.03 24.07 8.20
CA LYS A 91 -22.59 24.21 7.98
C LYS A 91 -22.01 23.01 7.23
N ILE A 92 -22.38 21.78 7.60
CA ILE A 92 -21.94 20.56 6.90
C ILE A 92 -22.44 20.55 5.45
N LEU A 93 -23.72 20.83 5.21
CA LEU A 93 -24.30 20.86 3.86
C LEU A 93 -23.57 21.85 2.95
N ASN A 94 -23.27 23.05 3.45
CA ASN A 94 -22.51 24.04 2.69
C ASN A 94 -21.11 23.51 2.29
N ILE A 95 -20.42 22.82 3.21
CA ILE A 95 -19.11 22.22 2.92
C ILE A 95 -19.24 21.11 1.87
N ILE A 96 -20.25 20.22 1.98
CA ILE A 96 -20.47 19.13 1.02
C ILE A 96 -20.82 19.68 -0.37
N HIS A 97 -21.61 20.74 -0.48
CA HIS A 97 -21.86 21.42 -1.75
C HIS A 97 -20.58 21.99 -2.39
N GLN A 98 -19.68 22.54 -1.57
CA GLN A 98 -18.37 22.99 -2.02
C GLN A 98 -17.47 21.82 -2.43
N GLN A 99 -17.53 20.68 -1.74
CA GLN A 99 -16.81 19.45 -2.13
C GLN A 99 -17.26 18.96 -3.49
N ARG A 100 -18.59 18.92 -3.71
CA ARG A 100 -19.17 18.54 -4.99
C ARG A 100 -18.67 19.46 -6.12
N THR A 101 -18.72 20.77 -5.91
CA THR A 101 -18.22 21.76 -6.88
C THR A 101 -16.72 21.59 -7.15
N ALA A 102 -15.93 21.34 -6.10
CA ALA A 102 -14.49 21.09 -6.23
C ALA A 102 -14.21 19.81 -7.03
N LEU A 103 -14.99 18.75 -6.83
CA LEU A 103 -14.87 17.48 -7.54
C LEU A 103 -15.26 17.62 -9.03
N GLU A 104 -16.35 18.35 -9.34
CA GLU A 104 -16.79 18.67 -10.71
C GLU A 104 -15.72 19.50 -11.46
N GLN A 105 -14.96 20.34 -10.75
CA GLN A 105 -13.86 21.13 -11.28
C GLN A 105 -12.50 20.39 -11.28
N SER A 106 -12.46 19.12 -10.85
CA SER A 106 -11.24 18.34 -10.65
C SER A 106 -10.22 19.01 -9.71
N ASN A 107 -10.66 19.84 -8.78
CA ASN A 107 -9.82 20.52 -7.79
C ASN A 107 -9.66 19.66 -6.53
N MET A 108 -8.78 18.66 -6.61
CA MET A 108 -8.56 17.69 -5.52
C MET A 108 -8.03 18.35 -4.24
N ASN A 109 -7.22 19.41 -4.34
CA ASN A 109 -6.71 20.11 -3.16
C ASN A 109 -7.85 20.74 -2.35
N GLN A 110 -8.83 21.34 -3.03
CA GLN A 110 -10.00 21.93 -2.38
C GLN A 110 -10.94 20.84 -1.85
N TYR A 111 -11.18 19.77 -2.61
CA TYR A 111 -12.00 18.65 -2.16
C TYR A 111 -11.46 18.05 -0.84
N TRP A 112 -10.17 17.75 -0.79
CA TRP A 112 -9.54 17.12 0.36
C TRP A 112 -9.36 18.07 1.56
N SER A 113 -9.27 19.38 1.35
CA SER A 113 -9.22 20.35 2.45
C SER A 113 -10.59 20.51 3.11
N LEU A 114 -11.66 20.47 2.32
CA LEU A 114 -13.04 20.44 2.80
C LEU A 114 -13.34 19.11 3.52
N GLU A 115 -12.85 17.98 2.99
CA GLU A 115 -12.99 16.68 3.66
C GLU A 115 -12.30 16.67 5.02
N LYS A 116 -11.08 17.22 5.11
CA LYS A 116 -10.39 17.41 6.39
C LYS A 116 -11.25 18.19 7.38
N THR A 117 -11.87 19.28 6.92
CA THR A 117 -12.71 20.15 7.76
C THR A 117 -13.94 19.40 8.28
N ILE A 118 -14.59 18.57 7.45
CA ILE A 118 -15.70 17.72 7.87
C ILE A 118 -15.23 16.73 8.93
N LEU A 119 -14.12 16.05 8.70
CA LEU A 119 -13.60 15.03 9.61
C LEU A 119 -13.20 15.62 10.98
N GLU A 120 -12.54 16.78 11.00
CA GLU A 120 -12.22 17.50 12.25
C GLU A 120 -13.50 17.92 12.99
N PHE A 121 -14.50 18.43 12.27
CA PHE A 121 -15.79 18.81 12.85
C PHE A 121 -16.55 17.61 13.44
N THR A 122 -16.49 16.44 12.80
CA THR A 122 -17.12 15.21 13.31
C THR A 122 -16.35 14.61 14.49
N ASP A 123 -15.01 14.61 14.48
CA ASP A 123 -14.18 14.11 15.59
C ASP A 123 -14.38 14.95 16.87
N GLU A 124 -14.51 16.27 16.73
CA GLU A 124 -14.84 17.19 17.85
C GLU A 124 -16.24 16.92 18.45
N MET A 125 -17.16 16.35 17.68
CA MET A 125 -18.51 16.00 18.16
C MET A 125 -18.55 14.65 18.89
N ASP A 126 -17.77 13.68 18.45
CA ASP A 126 -17.72 12.33 19.05
C ASP A 126 -17.04 12.32 20.43
N ASP A 127 -16.11 13.25 20.70
CA ASP A 127 -15.49 13.41 22.04
C ASP A 127 -16.49 13.83 23.15
N GLY A 128 -17.75 14.13 22.80
CA GLY A 128 -18.84 14.48 23.72
C GLY A 128 -19.96 13.43 23.89
N TYR A 129 -20.05 12.43 23.00
CA TYR A 129 -21.14 11.43 23.02
C TYR A 129 -20.61 10.00 22.82
N GLN A 130 -20.05 9.43 23.89
CA GLN A 130 -19.85 7.97 23.96
C GLN A 130 -21.22 7.29 24.16
N HIS A 131 -21.95 7.04 23.07
CA HIS A 131 -23.04 6.07 23.11
C HIS A 131 -22.41 4.67 23.29
N PRO A 132 -22.75 3.91 24.36
CA PRO A 132 -22.12 2.62 24.67
C PRO A 132 -22.33 1.53 23.60
N ASP A 133 -23.23 1.75 22.64
CA ASP A 133 -23.73 0.75 21.70
C ASP A 133 -23.35 1.04 20.23
N VAL A 134 -22.49 2.05 19.97
CA VAL A 134 -21.98 2.28 18.61
C VAL A 134 -20.83 1.31 18.36
N ASP A 135 -21.10 0.34 17.50
CA ASP A 135 -20.18 -0.66 16.97
C ASP A 135 -18.78 -0.03 16.68
N PRO A 136 -17.65 -0.61 17.13
CA PRO A 136 -16.28 -0.13 16.88
C PRO A 136 -15.86 -0.04 15.41
N MET A 137 -16.81 -0.20 14.47
CA MET A 137 -16.68 0.13 13.05
C MET A 137 -16.56 1.63 12.79
N ASN A 138 -16.58 2.49 13.82
CA ASN A 138 -16.12 3.87 13.76
C ASN A 138 -14.58 3.85 13.58
N VAL A 139 -14.14 3.52 12.36
CA VAL A 139 -12.75 3.62 11.93
C VAL A 139 -12.34 5.06 12.19
N SER A 140 -11.54 5.29 13.24
CA SER A 140 -11.15 6.62 13.68
C SER A 140 -10.79 7.49 12.47
N SER A 141 -11.42 8.64 12.32
CA SER A 141 -11.08 9.63 11.28
C SER A 141 -9.64 10.14 11.44
N LYS A 142 -9.08 10.00 12.66
CA LYS A 142 -7.73 10.40 13.08
C LYS A 142 -6.61 10.08 12.07
N PRO A 143 -6.36 8.83 11.63
CA PRO A 143 -5.37 8.52 10.59
C PRO A 143 -5.53 9.37 9.31
N ARG A 144 -6.78 9.58 8.86
CA ARG A 144 -7.07 10.35 7.65
C ARG A 144 -6.85 11.85 7.89
N ILE A 145 -7.30 12.38 9.02
CA ILE A 145 -7.05 13.77 9.45
C ILE A 145 -5.55 14.04 9.52
N MET A 146 -4.80 13.19 10.21
CA MET A 146 -3.35 13.32 10.34
C MET A 146 -2.66 13.26 8.97
N LYS A 147 -3.09 12.35 8.08
CA LYS A 147 -2.54 12.23 6.71
C LYS A 147 -2.78 13.51 5.91
N LEU A 148 -4.01 14.03 5.93
CA LEU A 148 -4.38 15.27 5.26
C LEU A 148 -3.63 16.48 5.83
N GLN A 149 -3.54 16.58 7.16
CA GLN A 149 -2.78 17.63 7.83
C GLN A 149 -1.32 17.61 7.39
N TYR A 150 -0.68 16.44 7.40
CA TYR A 150 0.70 16.31 6.95
C TYR A 150 0.87 16.73 5.47
N ILE A 151 -0.08 16.36 4.60
CA ILE A 151 -0.04 16.74 3.17
C ILE A 151 -0.09 18.27 3.01
N PHE A 152 -1.02 18.94 3.69
CA PHE A 152 -1.18 20.39 3.60
C PHE A 152 -0.03 21.16 4.26
N ASP A 153 0.43 20.71 5.43
CA ASP A 153 1.54 21.35 6.15
C ASP A 153 2.85 21.29 5.35
N ASN A 154 3.05 20.22 4.56
CA ASN A 154 4.23 20.04 3.71
C ASN A 154 4.00 20.47 2.25
N GLN A 155 2.85 21.08 1.93
CA GLN A 155 2.50 21.50 0.56
C GLN A 155 2.66 20.40 -0.49
N ILE A 156 2.30 19.17 -0.11
CA ILE A 156 2.39 18.00 -1.00
C ILE A 156 1.19 18.02 -1.94
N GLU A 157 1.44 17.75 -3.22
CA GLU A 157 0.38 17.67 -4.21
C GLU A 157 -0.50 16.44 -3.96
N VAL A 158 -1.79 16.65 -3.71
CA VAL A 158 -2.72 15.59 -3.31
C VAL A 158 -3.00 14.63 -4.48
N ASP A 159 -3.08 13.33 -4.21
CA ASP A 159 -3.55 12.33 -5.17
C ASP A 159 -5.07 12.48 -5.41
N THR A 160 -5.57 11.99 -6.54
CA THR A 160 -7.02 11.95 -6.82
C THR A 160 -7.74 11.15 -5.74
N ASP A 161 -7.22 9.97 -5.44
CA ASP A 161 -7.69 9.08 -4.40
C ASP A 161 -6.56 8.88 -3.38
N LEU A 162 -6.80 9.24 -2.12
CA LEU A 162 -5.82 9.09 -1.04
C LEU A 162 -5.70 7.65 -0.52
N ASP A 163 -6.71 6.82 -0.74
CA ASP A 163 -6.70 5.41 -0.36
C ASP A 163 -6.06 4.56 -1.45
N ILE A 164 -6.16 5.00 -2.71
CA ILE A 164 -5.58 4.34 -3.88
C ILE A 164 -4.60 5.31 -4.59
N PRO A 165 -3.43 5.60 -3.98
CA PRO A 165 -2.47 6.55 -4.53
C PRO A 165 -1.88 6.06 -5.85
N VAL A 166 -1.85 6.94 -6.86
CA VAL A 166 -1.41 6.61 -8.22
C VAL A 166 -0.17 7.37 -8.68
N LYS A 167 0.23 8.46 -8.01
CA LYS A 167 1.50 9.14 -8.30
C LYS A 167 2.69 8.24 -8.02
N ALA A 168 3.81 8.48 -8.70
CA ALA A 168 4.96 7.57 -8.64
C ALA A 168 5.50 7.35 -7.22
N TRP A 169 5.70 8.43 -6.44
CA TRP A 169 6.19 8.30 -5.07
C TRP A 169 5.17 7.70 -4.12
N SER A 170 3.90 8.11 -4.17
CA SER A 170 2.88 7.58 -3.26
C SER A 170 2.56 6.10 -3.57
N SER A 171 2.49 5.73 -4.85
CA SER A 171 2.32 4.32 -5.27
C SER A 171 3.51 3.42 -4.92
N LEU A 172 4.73 3.96 -4.79
CA LEU A 172 5.89 3.19 -4.29
C LEU A 172 5.71 2.76 -2.83
N GLY A 173 5.06 3.58 -2.01
CA GLY A 173 4.66 3.20 -0.67
C GLY A 173 3.72 1.99 -0.70
N GLU A 174 2.64 2.12 -1.48
CA GLU A 174 1.58 1.11 -1.56
C GLU A 174 2.06 -0.23 -2.14
N ILE A 175 2.85 -0.20 -3.24
CA ILE A 175 3.37 -1.43 -3.83
C ILE A 175 4.31 -2.17 -2.88
N THR A 176 5.07 -1.45 -2.05
CA THR A 176 6.02 -2.06 -1.11
C THR A 176 5.32 -2.57 0.15
N SER A 177 4.37 -1.81 0.71
CA SER A 177 3.59 -2.24 1.88
C SER A 177 2.62 -3.38 1.57
N SER A 178 1.99 -3.37 0.40
CA SER A 178 0.86 -4.28 0.10
C SER A 178 1.28 -5.43 -0.81
N PHE A 179 1.82 -5.14 -2.00
CA PHE A 179 2.10 -6.17 -3.00
C PHE A 179 3.40 -6.95 -2.72
N LEU A 180 4.51 -6.26 -2.54
CA LEU A 180 5.83 -6.89 -2.35
C LEU A 180 5.96 -7.57 -0.99
N SER A 181 5.18 -7.14 0.00
CA SER A 181 5.08 -7.79 1.31
C SER A 181 4.03 -8.92 1.35
N SER A 182 3.29 -9.15 0.26
CA SER A 182 2.25 -10.17 0.21
C SER A 182 2.82 -11.60 0.27
N VAL A 183 2.05 -12.51 0.86
CA VAL A 183 2.39 -13.95 0.90
C VAL A 183 2.55 -14.51 -0.52
N ILE A 184 1.74 -14.06 -1.47
CA ILE A 184 1.81 -14.49 -2.88
C ILE A 184 3.16 -14.12 -3.49
N PHE A 185 3.65 -12.91 -3.25
CA PHE A 185 4.95 -12.47 -3.76
C PHE A 185 6.10 -13.24 -3.12
N ILE A 186 6.03 -13.50 -1.81
CA ILE A 186 7.02 -14.33 -1.10
C ILE A 186 7.05 -15.76 -1.66
N LEU A 187 5.89 -16.36 -1.93
CA LEU A 187 5.80 -17.68 -2.57
C LEU A 187 6.40 -17.66 -3.98
N LEU A 188 6.19 -16.60 -4.75
CA LEU A 188 6.80 -16.43 -6.07
C LEU A 188 8.33 -16.41 -5.95
N LEU A 189 8.89 -15.67 -4.98
CA LEU A 189 10.34 -15.68 -4.70
C LEU A 189 10.85 -17.07 -4.30
N LEU A 190 10.11 -17.80 -3.46
CA LEU A 190 10.48 -19.17 -3.07
C LEU A 190 10.55 -20.10 -4.28
N VAL A 191 9.57 -20.05 -5.19
CA VAL A 191 9.59 -20.83 -6.43
C VAL A 191 10.74 -20.41 -7.34
N PHE A 192 10.99 -19.11 -7.46
CA PHE A 192 12.03 -18.55 -8.33
C PHE A 192 13.45 -18.97 -7.92
N PHE A 193 13.73 -18.95 -6.62
CA PHE A 193 15.06 -19.24 -6.07
C PHE A 193 15.21 -20.68 -5.59
N GLY A 194 14.12 -21.43 -5.40
CA GLY A 194 14.14 -22.85 -5.07
C GLY A 194 14.93 -23.65 -6.09
N ASP A 195 14.66 -23.47 -7.38
CA ASP A 195 15.38 -24.17 -8.46
C ASP A 195 16.89 -23.84 -8.51
N LEU A 196 17.31 -22.63 -8.09
CA LEU A 196 18.73 -22.29 -8.01
C LEU A 196 19.46 -23.08 -6.92
N THR A 197 18.75 -23.40 -5.84
CA THR A 197 19.27 -24.21 -4.73
C THR A 197 19.15 -25.72 -4.98
N SER A 198 18.10 -26.19 -5.64
CA SER A 198 17.84 -27.61 -5.87
C SER A 198 18.44 -28.16 -7.18
N GLY A 199 18.56 -27.34 -8.23
CA GLY A 199 18.88 -27.79 -9.59
C GLY A 199 20.28 -28.41 -9.77
N ASP A 200 21.23 -28.11 -8.88
CA ASP A 200 22.55 -28.75 -8.87
C ASP A 200 22.55 -30.14 -8.20
N TYR A 201 21.47 -30.51 -7.50
CA TYR A 201 21.30 -31.86 -6.97
C TYR A 201 20.67 -32.81 -7.99
N GLU A 202 19.82 -32.28 -8.88
CA GLU A 202 19.20 -33.04 -9.98
C GLU A 202 20.11 -33.17 -11.22
N ASN A 203 20.86 -32.12 -11.59
CA ASN A 203 21.69 -32.15 -12.80
C ASN A 203 23.17 -32.46 -12.53
N LYS A 204 23.86 -33.01 -13.55
CA LYS A 204 25.29 -33.42 -13.55
C LYS A 204 26.30 -32.28 -13.31
N SER A 205 25.88 -31.12 -12.81
CA SER A 205 26.75 -29.97 -12.50
C SER A 205 27.75 -30.26 -11.37
N ARG A 206 27.59 -31.36 -10.62
CA ARG A 206 28.60 -31.92 -9.70
C ARG A 206 29.99 -32.05 -10.35
N PHE A 207 30.07 -32.38 -11.65
CA PHE A 207 31.33 -32.50 -12.38
C PHE A 207 32.05 -31.15 -12.59
N LEU A 208 31.31 -30.05 -12.71
CA LEU A 208 31.91 -28.72 -12.85
C LEU A 208 32.54 -28.27 -11.52
N TYR A 209 31.87 -28.53 -10.40
CA TYR A 209 32.36 -28.14 -9.08
C TYR A 209 33.53 -29.01 -8.61
N SER A 210 33.55 -30.31 -8.96
CA SER A 210 34.66 -31.21 -8.60
C SER A 210 35.98 -30.82 -9.27
N LEU A 211 35.94 -30.24 -10.47
CA LEU A 211 37.11 -29.83 -11.23
C LEU A 211 37.61 -28.41 -10.86
N THR A 212 36.73 -27.53 -10.35
CA THR A 212 37.03 -26.09 -10.22
C THR A 212 37.02 -25.54 -8.79
N VAL A 213 36.44 -26.23 -7.80
CA VAL A 213 36.21 -25.66 -6.46
C VAL A 213 36.80 -26.53 -5.35
N LYS A 214 37.80 -25.97 -4.64
CA LYS A 214 38.50 -26.66 -3.53
C LYS A 214 37.68 -26.81 -2.23
N LYS A 215 36.69 -25.94 -1.97
CA LYS A 215 35.90 -25.94 -0.73
C LYS A 215 34.40 -25.86 -1.02
N LYS A 216 33.63 -26.86 -0.55
CA LYS A 216 32.16 -26.91 -0.69
C LYS A 216 31.46 -25.69 -0.06
N ALA A 217 32.01 -25.13 1.03
CA ALA A 217 31.50 -23.92 1.66
C ALA A 217 31.47 -22.70 0.71
N ASN A 218 32.42 -22.59 -0.21
CA ASN A 218 32.45 -21.48 -1.17
C ASN A 218 31.32 -21.56 -2.20
N ILE A 219 30.79 -22.77 -2.46
CA ILE A 219 29.65 -23.00 -3.36
C ILE A 219 28.35 -22.59 -2.67
N LEU A 220 28.18 -22.99 -1.41
CA LEU A 220 27.03 -22.58 -0.60
C LEU A 220 26.98 -21.06 -0.43
N LEU A 221 28.13 -20.44 -0.11
CA LEU A 221 28.22 -18.99 0.03
C LEU A 221 27.96 -18.26 -1.28
N SER A 222 28.44 -18.75 -2.43
CA SER A 222 28.10 -18.13 -3.72
C SER A 222 26.61 -18.23 -4.03
N LYS A 223 25.96 -19.37 -3.72
CA LYS A 223 24.51 -19.52 -3.92
C LYS A 223 23.70 -18.58 -3.04
N PHE A 224 24.10 -18.44 -1.77
CA PHE A 224 23.50 -17.49 -0.85
C PHE A 224 23.59 -16.06 -1.38
N VAL A 225 24.80 -15.61 -1.76
CA VAL A 225 25.02 -14.26 -2.28
C VAL A 225 24.25 -14.01 -3.57
N VAL A 226 24.24 -14.96 -4.51
CA VAL A 226 23.52 -14.82 -5.79
C VAL A 226 22.01 -14.81 -5.58
N SER A 227 21.49 -15.65 -4.68
CA SER A 227 20.06 -15.65 -4.34
C SER A 227 19.65 -14.32 -3.71
N LEU A 228 20.42 -13.84 -2.72
CA LEU A 228 20.16 -12.58 -2.04
C LEU A 228 20.18 -11.40 -3.02
N MET A 229 21.25 -11.27 -3.81
CA MET A 229 21.37 -10.20 -4.80
C MET A 229 20.29 -10.30 -5.88
N GLY A 230 19.95 -11.52 -6.32
CA GLY A 230 18.89 -11.75 -7.30
C GLY A 230 17.52 -11.30 -6.81
N MET A 231 17.15 -11.65 -5.57
CA MET A 231 15.88 -11.21 -4.95
C MET A 231 15.81 -9.67 -4.91
N PHE A 232 16.89 -9.03 -4.47
CA PHE A 232 16.98 -7.57 -4.47
C PHE A 232 16.87 -6.96 -5.87
N SER A 233 17.55 -7.53 -6.87
CA SER A 233 17.47 -7.03 -8.24
C SER A 233 16.05 -7.12 -8.81
N ILE A 234 15.32 -8.20 -8.51
CA ILE A 234 13.92 -8.34 -8.94
C ILE A 234 13.04 -7.29 -8.27
N VAL A 235 13.13 -7.12 -6.95
CA VAL A 235 12.31 -6.17 -6.20
C VAL A 235 12.58 -4.73 -6.63
N ILE A 236 13.85 -4.34 -6.74
CA ILE A 236 14.24 -3.02 -7.22
C ILE A 236 13.79 -2.82 -8.67
N GLY A 237 13.96 -3.83 -9.53
CA GLY A 237 13.54 -3.78 -10.94
C GLY A 237 12.03 -3.56 -11.09
N LEU A 238 11.21 -4.31 -10.35
CA LEU A 238 9.75 -4.16 -10.38
C LEU A 238 9.30 -2.81 -9.79
N SER A 239 9.96 -2.36 -8.70
CA SER A 239 9.66 -1.06 -8.09
C SER A 239 9.98 0.10 -9.03
N LEU A 240 11.13 0.04 -9.72
CA LEU A 240 11.52 1.04 -10.73
C LEU A 240 10.55 1.04 -11.92
N LEU A 241 10.10 -0.14 -12.36
CA LEU A 241 9.11 -0.25 -13.43
C LEU A 241 7.79 0.41 -13.01
N ASN A 242 7.28 0.12 -11.81
CA ASN A 242 6.10 0.79 -11.26
C ASN A 242 6.28 2.31 -11.20
N PHE A 243 7.41 2.77 -10.64
CA PHE A 243 7.72 4.20 -10.49
C PHE A 243 7.74 4.93 -11.84
N ILE A 244 8.38 4.34 -12.86
CA ILE A 244 8.44 4.95 -14.20
C ILE A 244 7.05 5.00 -14.84
N ILE A 245 6.29 3.91 -14.82
CA ILE A 245 4.98 3.86 -15.46
C ILE A 245 4.01 4.84 -14.78
N GLN A 246 3.92 4.81 -13.45
CA GLN A 246 3.05 5.72 -12.69
C GLN A 246 3.50 7.18 -12.83
N GLY A 247 4.81 7.44 -12.86
CA GLY A 247 5.35 8.78 -13.07
C GLY A 247 4.99 9.36 -14.44
N LEU A 248 4.96 8.52 -15.48
CA LEU A 248 4.58 8.92 -16.82
C LEU A 248 3.06 9.09 -16.98
N MET A 249 2.24 8.30 -16.27
CA MET A 249 0.78 8.34 -16.39
C MET A 249 0.15 9.41 -15.50
N ASN A 250 0.58 9.52 -14.24
CA ASN A 250 -0.11 10.31 -13.20
C ASN A 250 0.78 11.40 -12.58
N GLY A 251 2.05 11.49 -13.02
CA GLY A 251 3.04 12.38 -12.44
C GLY A 251 3.84 11.74 -11.30
N PHE A 252 4.98 12.34 -10.98
CA PHE A 252 5.92 11.77 -10.02
C PHE A 252 5.50 11.98 -8.56
N GLY A 253 4.80 13.06 -8.25
CA GLY A 253 4.45 13.43 -6.87
C GLY A 253 5.69 13.80 -6.04
N SER A 254 5.63 13.57 -4.72
CA SER A 254 6.68 13.99 -3.78
C SER A 254 7.28 12.81 -3.00
N PRO A 255 8.61 12.74 -2.78
CA PRO A 255 9.22 11.75 -1.89
C PRO A 255 8.80 11.91 -0.42
N LEU A 256 8.15 13.02 -0.09
CA LEU A 256 7.58 13.30 1.23
C LEU A 256 6.14 12.79 1.36
N SER A 257 5.52 12.22 0.32
CA SER A 257 4.17 11.66 0.40
C SER A 257 4.02 10.78 1.66
N PRO A 258 2.92 10.93 2.43
CA PRO A 258 2.80 10.24 3.72
C PRO A 258 2.38 8.79 3.56
N ILE A 259 2.99 7.93 4.38
CA ILE A 259 2.53 6.58 4.68
C ILE A 259 2.11 6.55 6.15
N VAL A 260 0.93 5.99 6.39
CA VAL A 260 0.39 5.78 7.73
C VAL A 260 0.89 4.43 8.23
N ILE A 261 1.54 4.41 9.40
CA ILE A 261 2.08 3.21 10.03
C ILE A 261 1.41 3.06 11.40
N GLY A 262 0.74 1.93 11.61
CA GLY A 262 0.06 1.59 12.86
C GLY A 262 -1.30 0.96 12.60
N ASN A 263 -1.69 0.01 13.45
CA ASN A 263 -3.01 -0.62 13.39
C ASN A 263 -3.95 -0.13 14.50
N ASP A 264 -3.41 0.60 15.48
CA ASP A 264 -4.17 1.16 16.61
C ASP A 264 -4.30 2.68 16.40
N PRO A 265 -5.53 3.23 16.36
CA PRO A 265 -5.79 4.67 16.29
C PRO A 265 -4.96 5.54 17.24
N ASN A 266 -4.60 5.03 18.42
CA ASN A 266 -3.86 5.76 19.44
C ASN A 266 -2.33 5.71 19.27
N ASN A 267 -1.84 4.86 18.36
CA ASN A 267 -0.41 4.67 18.12
C ASN A 267 -0.11 4.68 16.61
N ILE A 268 -0.63 5.70 15.93
CA ILE A 268 -0.38 5.96 14.52
C ILE A 268 0.82 6.88 14.39
N SER A 269 1.70 6.55 13.46
CA SER A 269 2.78 7.42 13.02
C SER A 269 2.67 7.69 11.52
N ILE A 270 3.00 8.90 11.11
CA ILE A 270 3.14 9.26 9.70
C ILE A 270 4.62 9.32 9.39
N THR A 271 5.00 8.68 8.29
CA THR A 271 6.36 8.71 7.79
C THR A 271 6.36 9.02 6.30
N PRO A 272 7.32 9.82 5.80
CA PRO A 272 7.44 10.04 4.37
C PRO A 272 7.85 8.74 3.66
N VAL A 273 7.32 8.51 2.45
CA VAL A 273 7.63 7.32 1.63
C VAL A 273 9.13 7.07 1.53
N SER A 274 9.94 8.10 1.32
CA SER A 274 11.40 7.96 1.22
C SER A 274 12.06 7.29 2.45
N LEU A 275 11.62 7.66 3.65
CA LEU A 275 12.12 7.07 4.90
C LEU A 275 11.56 5.66 5.13
N PHE A 276 10.30 5.44 4.75
CA PHE A 276 9.69 4.12 4.75
C PHE A 276 10.46 3.14 3.84
N LEU A 277 10.78 3.55 2.61
CA LEU A 277 11.52 2.72 1.66
C LEU A 277 12.90 2.35 2.19
N LEU A 278 13.59 3.26 2.88
CA LEU A 278 14.88 2.97 3.51
C LEU A 278 14.73 1.87 4.59
N SER A 279 13.69 2.00 5.43
CA SER A 279 13.37 1.00 6.46
C SER A 279 12.98 -0.34 5.82
N TYR A 280 12.17 -0.30 4.77
CA TYR A 280 11.76 -1.47 4.00
C TYR A 280 12.93 -2.21 3.36
N ILE A 281 13.94 -1.49 2.85
CA ILE A 281 15.16 -2.12 2.31
C ILE A 281 15.91 -2.89 3.40
N THR A 282 16.03 -2.32 4.60
CA THR A 282 16.70 -3.00 5.73
C THR A 282 15.93 -4.23 6.19
N TYR A 283 14.60 -4.14 6.31
CA TYR A 283 13.72 -5.26 6.61
C TYR A 283 13.82 -6.37 5.55
N SER A 284 13.70 -5.99 4.27
CA SER A 284 13.79 -6.89 3.12
C SER A 284 15.12 -7.65 3.10
N LEU A 285 16.22 -7.00 3.53
CA LEU A 285 17.53 -7.65 3.62
C LEU A 285 17.52 -8.84 4.58
N VAL A 286 16.91 -8.65 5.74
CA VAL A 286 16.79 -9.71 6.76
C VAL A 286 15.89 -10.83 6.25
N VAL A 287 14.73 -10.49 5.68
CA VAL A 287 13.78 -11.47 5.13
C VAL A 287 14.41 -12.27 3.99
N PHE A 288 15.04 -11.62 3.01
CA PHE A 288 15.67 -12.33 1.90
C PHE A 288 16.86 -13.16 2.34
N ALA A 289 17.65 -12.70 3.32
CA ALA A 289 18.71 -13.52 3.90
C ALA A 289 18.12 -14.78 4.56
N PHE A 290 17.04 -14.66 5.32
CA PHE A 290 16.35 -15.81 5.91
C PHE A 290 15.83 -16.78 4.85
N ILE A 291 15.12 -16.27 3.82
CA ILE A 291 14.58 -17.09 2.73
C ILE A 291 15.71 -17.80 1.98
N SER A 292 16.80 -17.11 1.63
CA SER A 292 17.94 -17.72 0.97
C SER A 292 18.58 -18.83 1.81
N MET A 293 18.71 -18.64 3.13
CA MET A 293 19.21 -19.70 4.02
C MET A 293 18.26 -20.89 4.08
N LEU A 294 16.95 -20.65 4.19
CA LEU A 294 15.92 -21.68 4.23
C LEU A 294 15.94 -22.53 2.96
N LEU A 295 15.98 -21.90 1.78
CA LEU A 295 16.04 -22.59 0.49
C LEU A 295 17.30 -23.45 0.36
N ILE A 296 18.45 -22.95 0.80
CA ILE A 296 19.70 -23.72 0.80
C ILE A 296 19.59 -24.92 1.73
N ALA A 297 19.04 -24.74 2.94
CA ALA A 297 18.85 -25.82 3.90
C ALA A 297 17.90 -26.91 3.36
N LEU A 298 16.77 -26.52 2.78
CA LEU A 298 15.82 -27.44 2.14
C LEU A 298 16.47 -28.21 0.98
N GLY A 299 17.24 -27.53 0.14
CA GLY A 299 17.99 -28.17 -0.95
C GLY A 299 18.98 -29.23 -0.43
N ILE A 300 19.64 -28.99 0.70
CA ILE A 300 20.54 -29.97 1.34
C ILE A 300 19.75 -31.17 1.87
N LEU A 301 18.62 -30.95 2.54
CA LEU A 301 17.80 -32.03 3.13
C LEU A 301 17.21 -32.95 2.05
N ILE A 302 16.70 -32.39 0.95
CA ILE A 302 16.15 -33.18 -0.16
C ILE A 302 17.22 -34.13 -0.73
N LYS A 303 18.47 -33.66 -0.85
CA LYS A 303 19.58 -34.49 -1.33
C LYS A 303 19.84 -35.72 -0.46
N GLU A 304 19.74 -35.59 0.86
CA GLU A 304 20.04 -36.67 1.80
C GLU A 304 19.03 -37.83 1.67
N HIS A 305 17.76 -37.50 1.41
CA HIS A 305 16.72 -38.50 1.17
C HIS A 305 16.85 -39.24 -0.17
N TYR A 306 17.28 -38.56 -1.25
CA TYR A 306 17.43 -39.20 -2.57
C TYR A 306 18.74 -39.99 -2.73
N CYS A 307 19.76 -39.76 -1.89
CA CYS A 307 21.01 -40.54 -1.93
C CYS A 307 20.99 -41.79 -1.02
N ASN A 308 19.98 -41.97 -0.17
CA ASN A 308 19.81 -43.13 0.71
C ASN A 308 18.81 -44.18 0.17
N ARG A 309 18.39 -44.06 -1.09
CA ARG A 309 17.68 -45.10 -1.87
C ARG A 309 18.55 -45.50 -3.06
#